data_AF-A0A936S6Q6-F1
#
_entry.id   AF-A0A936S6Q6-F1
#
_cell.length_a   1.000
_cell.length_b   1.000
_cell.length_c   1.000
_cell.angle_alpha   90.00
_cell.angle_beta   90.00
_cell.angle_gamma   90.00
#
_symmetry.space_group_name_H-M   'P 1'
#
loop_
_entity.id
_entity.type
_entity.pdbx_description
1 polymer ?
#
loop_
_entity_poly.entity_id
_entity_poly.type
_entity_poly.pdbx_seq_one_letter_code
_entity_poly.pdbx_strand_id
1 'polypeptide(L)'
;MNKSLILASLVAAVALAACGKKEEAPAPAPAAVPAPAPAPAPAPVAEAASAANTAVAGAADAASAAVGGATAAAASAAGDAAAAAVKSAADAAATAVKK
;
A
#
# COMPACT_ATOMS: atom_id res chain seq x y z
N MET A 1 -14.18 7.46 7.76
CA MET A 1 -14.41 8.42 6.66
C MET A 1 -13.14 9.21 6.30
N ASN A 2 -11.94 8.72 6.64
CA ASN A 2 -10.72 9.57 6.69
C ASN A 2 -9.81 9.34 5.46
N LYS A 3 -10.06 8.25 4.73
CA LYS A 3 -9.28 7.84 3.56
C LYS A 3 -9.66 8.66 2.31
N SER A 4 -10.91 9.12 2.25
CA SER A 4 -11.41 9.97 1.16
C SER A 4 -10.84 11.39 1.22
N LEU A 5 -10.56 11.92 2.41
CA LEU A 5 -10.00 13.26 2.57
C LEU A 5 -8.52 13.32 2.16
N ILE A 6 -7.75 12.27 2.45
CA ILE A 6 -6.34 12.16 2.04
C ILE A 6 -6.24 12.13 0.51
N LEU A 7 -7.10 11.36 -0.16
CA LEU A 7 -7.11 11.30 -1.63
C LEU A 7 -7.52 12.63 -2.27
N ALA A 8 -8.49 13.34 -1.68
CA ALA A 8 -8.92 14.65 -2.18
C ALA A 8 -7.83 15.72 -2.04
N SER A 9 -7.07 15.73 -0.94
CA SER A 9 -6.01 16.73 -0.74
C SER A 9 -4.83 16.52 -1.68
N LEU A 10 -4.51 15.26 -2.02
CA LEU A 10 -3.43 14.92 -2.95
C LEU A 10 -3.75 15.37 -4.40
N VAL A 11 -5.01 15.21 -4.83
CA VAL A 11 -5.45 15.69 -6.16
C VAL A 11 -5.41 17.21 -6.26
N ALA A 12 -5.82 17.93 -5.20
CA ALA A 12 -5.77 19.39 -5.17
C ALA A 12 -4.33 19.93 -5.23
N ALA A 13 -3.39 19.29 -4.55
CA ALA A 13 -1.98 19.68 -4.56
C ALA A 13 -1.35 19.52 -5.96
N VAL A 14 -1.69 18.46 -6.70
CA VAL A 14 -1.23 18.25 -8.08
C VAL A 14 -1.82 19.27 -9.05
N ALA A 15 -3.10 19.63 -8.89
CA ALA A 15 -3.74 20.65 -9.72
C ALA A 15 -3.14 22.05 -9.50
N LEU A 16 -2.79 22.39 -8.25
CA LEU A 16 -2.15 23.67 -7.93
C LEU A 16 -0.71 23.74 -8.46
N ALA A 17 0.04 22.64 -8.39
CA ALA A 17 1.36 22.52 -9.01
C ALA A 17 1.29 22.63 -10.56
N ALA A 18 0.18 22.19 -11.17
CA ALA A 18 -0.04 22.27 -12.62
C ALA A 18 -0.54 23.66 -13.09
N CYS A 19 -1.23 24.43 -12.24
CA CYS A 19 -1.77 25.75 -12.61
C CYS A 19 -0.91 26.96 -12.18
N GLY A 20 0.13 26.79 -11.35
CA GLY A 20 0.97 27.88 -10.84
C GLY A 20 2.00 28.49 -11.82
N LYS A 21 1.83 28.38 -13.15
CA LYS A 21 2.87 28.75 -14.12
C LYS A 21 2.45 29.75 -15.21
N LYS A 22 1.47 30.63 -14.96
CA LYS A 22 1.07 31.68 -15.90
C LYS A 22 0.73 32.98 -15.19
N GLU A 23 1.68 33.91 -15.14
CA GLU A 23 1.40 35.35 -15.20
C GLU A 23 2.65 36.08 -15.73
N GLU A 24 2.44 36.93 -16.74
CA GLU A 24 3.44 37.53 -17.65
C GLU A 24 3.39 39.06 -17.51
N ALA A 25 4.54 39.76 -17.61
CA ALA A 25 4.60 41.21 -17.83
C ALA A 25 5.72 41.57 -18.83
N PRO A 26 5.56 42.61 -19.69
CA PRO A 26 6.40 42.83 -20.88
C PRO A 26 7.75 43.53 -20.64
N ALA A 27 8.63 43.39 -21.63
CA ALA A 27 10.09 43.39 -21.58
C ALA A 27 10.83 44.75 -21.68
N PRO A 28 12.08 44.84 -21.17
CA PRO A 28 13.14 45.69 -21.71
C PRO A 28 13.91 44.98 -22.85
N ALA A 29 14.39 45.74 -23.83
CA ALA A 29 15.07 45.26 -25.05
C ALA A 29 16.32 44.41 -24.74
N PRO A 30 16.52 43.24 -25.40
CA PRO A 30 17.63 42.35 -25.06
C PRO A 30 18.98 42.86 -25.58
N ALA A 31 19.91 43.16 -24.65
CA ALA A 31 21.32 43.06 -24.92
C ALA A 31 21.67 41.61 -25.30
N ALA A 32 22.73 41.38 -26.09
CA ALA A 32 23.14 40.04 -26.50
C ALA A 32 23.33 39.13 -25.28
N VAL A 33 22.35 38.25 -25.05
CA VAL A 33 22.33 37.30 -23.93
C VAL A 33 23.22 36.12 -24.31
N PRO A 34 24.14 35.66 -23.44
CA PRO A 34 24.87 34.43 -23.69
C PRO A 34 23.90 33.28 -23.96
N ALA A 35 24.22 32.42 -24.93
CA ALA A 35 23.38 31.30 -25.30
C ALA A 35 23.02 30.47 -24.05
N PRO A 36 21.73 30.12 -23.86
CA PRO A 36 21.31 29.34 -22.70
C PRO A 36 22.10 28.03 -22.65
N ALA A 37 22.62 27.71 -21.46
CA ALA A 37 23.30 26.44 -21.23
C ALA A 37 22.35 25.27 -21.56
N PRO A 38 22.88 24.16 -22.14
CA PRO A 38 22.06 23.01 -22.48
C PRO A 38 21.32 22.49 -21.24
N ALA A 39 20.03 22.22 -21.41
CA ALA A 39 19.20 21.66 -20.34
C ALA A 39 19.72 20.27 -19.94
N PRO A 40 19.67 19.92 -18.64
CA PRO A 40 20.07 18.60 -18.18
C PRO A 40 19.25 17.51 -18.86
N ALA A 41 19.91 16.40 -19.23
CA ALA A 41 19.25 15.26 -19.82
C ALA A 41 18.23 14.64 -18.82
N PRO A 42 17.09 14.14 -19.30
CA PRO A 42 16.10 13.50 -18.44
C PRO A 42 16.71 12.26 -17.74
N ALA A 43 16.45 12.13 -16.45
CA ALA A 43 16.86 10.97 -15.66
C ALA A 43 16.14 9.68 -16.11
N PRO A 44 16.72 8.49 -15.88
CA PRO A 44 16.13 7.22 -16.30
C PRO A 44 14.89 6.87 -15.45
N VAL A 45 13.71 7.30 -15.90
CA VAL A 45 12.42 7.04 -15.25
C VAL A 45 11.97 5.58 -15.34
N ALA A 46 12.42 4.86 -16.38
CA ALA A 46 12.04 3.47 -16.61
C ALA A 46 12.61 2.53 -15.53
N GLU A 47 13.85 2.75 -15.12
CA GLU A 47 14.51 1.95 -14.07
C GLU A 47 13.83 2.16 -12.71
N ALA A 48 13.50 3.40 -12.39
CA ALA A 48 12.76 3.74 -11.17
C ALA A 48 11.36 3.09 -11.14
N ALA A 49 10.66 3.06 -12.27
CA ALA A 49 9.36 2.39 -12.38
C ALA A 49 9.49 0.88 -12.19
N SER A 50 10.49 0.24 -12.81
CA SER A 50 10.74 -1.21 -12.66
C SER A 50 11.06 -1.60 -11.21
N ALA A 51 11.90 -0.81 -10.54
CA ALA A 51 12.21 -1.01 -9.12
C ALA A 51 10.96 -0.87 -8.23
N ALA A 52 10.11 0.13 -8.51
CA ALA A 52 8.85 0.32 -7.79
C ALA A 52 7.88 -0.86 -7.99
N ASN A 53 7.75 -1.38 -9.22
CA ASN A 53 6.95 -2.56 -9.51
C ASN A 53 7.44 -3.80 -8.76
N THR A 54 8.74 -4.02 -8.71
CA THR A 54 9.35 -5.15 -7.99
C THR A 54 9.10 -5.05 -6.49
N ALA A 55 9.22 -3.84 -5.91
CA ALA A 55 8.92 -3.61 -4.50
C ALA A 55 7.44 -3.87 -4.17
N VAL A 56 6.52 -3.44 -5.04
CA VAL A 56 5.07 -3.72 -4.90
C VAL A 56 4.78 -5.22 -4.96
N ALA A 57 5.40 -5.95 -5.89
CA ALA A 57 5.24 -7.40 -5.99
C ALA A 57 5.70 -8.10 -4.71
N GLY A 58 6.90 -7.77 -4.22
CA GLY A 58 7.42 -8.34 -2.98
C GLY A 58 6.56 -8.02 -1.75
N ALA A 59 5.99 -6.81 -1.68
CA ALA A 59 5.05 -6.44 -0.62
C ALA A 59 3.74 -7.24 -0.70
N ALA A 60 3.22 -7.52 -1.90
CA ALA A 60 2.03 -8.33 -2.10
C ALA A 60 2.26 -9.79 -1.70
N ASP A 61 3.41 -10.37 -2.05
CA ASP A 61 3.80 -11.73 -1.65
C ASP A 61 3.91 -11.85 -0.13
N ALA A 62 4.57 -10.89 0.53
CA ALA A 62 4.69 -10.86 1.99
C ALA A 62 3.32 -10.75 2.68
N ALA A 63 2.41 -9.93 2.14
CA ALA A 63 1.05 -9.82 2.65
C ALA A 63 0.27 -11.13 2.50
N SER A 64 0.39 -11.80 1.35
CA SER A 64 -0.24 -13.10 1.09
C SER A 64 0.27 -14.17 2.06
N ALA A 65 1.58 -14.24 2.28
CA ALA A 65 2.19 -15.16 3.23
C ALA A 65 1.71 -14.90 4.67
N ALA A 66 1.61 -13.63 5.08
CA ALA A 66 1.12 -13.26 6.40
C ALA A 66 -0.34 -13.67 6.62
N VAL A 67 -1.21 -13.45 5.62
CA VAL A 67 -2.61 -13.90 5.66
C VAL A 67 -2.69 -15.42 5.69
N GLY A 68 -1.92 -16.11 4.85
CA GLY A 68 -1.87 -17.58 4.84
C GLY A 68 -1.48 -18.15 6.21
N GLY A 69 -0.43 -17.60 6.83
CA GLY A 69 0.02 -18.00 8.16
C GLY A 69 -1.03 -17.73 9.25
N ALA A 70 -1.67 -16.57 9.23
CA ALA A 70 -2.73 -16.23 10.18
C ALA A 70 -3.96 -17.16 10.04
N THR A 71 -4.33 -17.50 8.80
CA THR A 71 -5.47 -18.39 8.52
C THR A 71 -5.19 -19.82 8.98
N ALA A 72 -3.97 -20.32 8.74
CA ALA A 72 -3.55 -21.64 9.22
C ALA A 72 -3.55 -21.71 10.76
N ALA A 73 -3.02 -20.69 11.43
CA ALA A 73 -3.03 -20.62 12.90
C ALA A 73 -4.46 -20.60 13.46
N ALA A 74 -5.36 -19.82 12.85
CA ALA A 74 -6.76 -19.78 13.24
C ALA A 74 -7.48 -21.12 13.04
N ALA A 75 -7.21 -21.82 11.93
CA ALA A 75 -7.78 -23.14 11.65
C ALA A 75 -7.33 -24.19 12.67
N SER A 76 -6.03 -24.21 13.03
CA SER A 76 -5.50 -25.10 14.06
C SER A 76 -6.16 -24.84 15.41
N ALA A 77 -6.22 -23.57 15.85
CA ALA A 77 -6.84 -23.20 17.12
C ALA A 77 -8.33 -23.60 17.18
N ALA A 78 -9.07 -23.45 16.07
CA ALA A 78 -10.46 -23.89 15.98
C ALA A 78 -10.58 -25.43 16.06
N GLY A 79 -9.65 -26.16 15.44
CA GLY A 79 -9.57 -27.62 15.55
C GLY A 79 -9.31 -28.11 16.97
N ASP A 80 -8.35 -27.51 17.66
CA ASP A 80 -8.02 -27.81 19.05
C ASP A 80 -9.22 -27.54 19.98
N ALA A 81 -9.89 -26.39 19.79
CA ALA A 81 -11.08 -26.04 20.55
C ALA A 81 -12.24 -27.03 20.31
N ALA A 82 -12.45 -27.46 19.06
CA ALA A 82 -13.45 -28.47 18.73
C ALA A 82 -13.12 -29.84 19.36
N ALA A 83 -11.86 -30.26 19.32
CA ALA A 83 -11.40 -31.51 19.94
C ALA A 83 -11.62 -31.48 21.47
N ALA A 84 -11.29 -30.36 22.12
CA ALA A 84 -11.52 -30.16 23.54
C ALA A 84 -13.03 -30.21 23.90
N ALA A 85 -13.87 -29.59 23.08
CA ALA A 85 -15.33 -29.62 23.27
C ALA A 85 -15.90 -31.04 23.13
N VAL A 86 -15.45 -31.80 22.12
CA VAL A 86 -15.86 -33.21 21.93
C VAL A 86 -15.41 -34.08 23.10
N LYS A 87 -14.17 -33.91 23.58
CA LYS A 87 -13.64 -34.62 24.75
C LYS A 87 -14.50 -34.36 25.99
N SER A 88 -14.79 -33.09 26.27
CA SER A 88 -15.63 -32.67 27.39
C SER A 88 -17.04 -33.28 27.31
N ALA A 89 -17.67 -33.27 26.13
CA ALA A 89 -18.97 -33.89 25.91
C ALA A 89 -18.94 -35.41 26.14
N ALA A 90 -17.88 -36.09 25.70
CA ALA A 90 -17.71 -37.53 25.92
C ALA A 90 -17.54 -37.89 27.41
N ASP A 91 -16.75 -37.11 28.16
CA ASP A 91 -16.57 -37.30 29.60
C ASP A 91 -17.88 -37.07 30.38
N ALA A 92 -18.67 -36.05 29.99
CA ALA A 92 -19.99 -35.79 30.56
C ALA A 92 -20.95 -36.97 30.31
N ALA A 93 -20.99 -37.51 29.09
CA ALA A 93 -21.82 -38.67 28.75
C ALA A 93 -21.38 -39.92 29.53
N ALA A 94 -20.08 -40.17 29.65
CA ALA A 94 -19.53 -41.30 30.40
C ALA A 94 -19.82 -41.25 31.91
N THR A 95 -19.99 -40.04 32.45
CA THR A 95 -20.39 -39.80 33.84
C THR A 95 -21.89 -40.02 34.03
N ALA A 96 -22.72 -39.59 33.08
CA ALA A 96 -24.17 -39.78 33.10
C ALA A 96 -24.58 -41.26 33.07
N VAL A 97 -23.86 -42.10 32.29
CA VAL A 97 -24.12 -43.55 32.22
C VAL A 97 -23.75 -44.33 33.49
N LYS A 98 -22.93 -43.77 34.38
CA LYS A 98 -22.50 -44.42 35.64
C LYS A 98 -23.34 -44.02 36.87
N LYS A 99 -24.29 -43.09 36.71
CA LYS A 99 -25.28 -42.74 37.74
C LYS A 99 -26.57 -43.49 37.48
#